data_AF-A0A1L7I1I3-F1
#
_entry.id   AF-A0A1L7I1I3-F1
#
_cell.length_a   1.000
_cell.length_b   1.000
_cell.length_c   1.000
_cell.angle_alpha   90.00
_cell.angle_beta   90.00
_cell.angle_gamma   90.00
#
_symmetry.space_group_name_H-M   'P 1'
#
loop_
_entity.id
_entity.type
_entity.pdbx_description
1 polymer ?
#
loop_
_entity_poly.entity_id
_entity_poly.type
_entity_poly.pdbx_seq_one_letter_code
_entity_poly.pdbx_strand_id
1 'polypeptide(L)'
;MFGLKKKMNDLVTAAEEKEEIVNKEYVKTEVAKIDDDDVKLTMDSQEEISETILNSNVLKKYSELGKVLFGMMKDYRKGVYNKVPWFTIATIAFSFLYILNPFDIIPDFIPGLGYIDDFAIFTFGIRFIQTDIHNYLDWKIENGDTIENL
;
A
#
# COMPACT_ATOMS: atom_id res chain seq x y z
N MET A 1 24.83 -22.56 16.45
CA MET A 1 24.90 -22.20 15.01
C MET A 1 23.87 -22.94 14.13
N PHE A 2 23.22 -24.02 14.60
CA PHE A 2 22.32 -24.87 13.78
C PHE A 2 20.90 -24.29 13.54
N GLY A 3 20.37 -23.48 14.47
CA GLY A 3 18.98 -22.99 14.39
C GLY A 3 18.73 -21.94 13.30
N LEU A 4 19.73 -21.10 12.99
CA LEU A 4 19.64 -20.09 11.94
C LEU A 4 19.60 -20.71 10.54
N LYS A 5 20.40 -21.75 10.30
CA LYS A 5 20.45 -22.43 9.00
C LYS A 5 19.16 -23.19 8.70
N LYS A 6 18.55 -23.80 9.73
CA LYS A 6 17.24 -24.47 9.60
C LYS A 6 16.14 -23.45 9.29
N LYS A 7 16.06 -22.35 10.06
CA LYS A 7 15.07 -21.29 9.84
C LYS A 7 15.21 -20.65 8.46
N MET A 8 16.44 -20.51 7.94
CA MET A 8 16.70 -19.98 6.60
C MET A 8 16.25 -20.95 5.51
N ASN A 9 16.46 -22.27 5.67
CA ASN A 9 15.93 -23.27 4.75
C ASN A 9 14.40 -23.31 4.75
N ASP A 10 13.78 -23.26 5.93
CA ASP A 10 12.32 -23.26 6.05
C ASP A 10 11.70 -22.01 5.38
N LEU A 11 12.39 -20.85 5.45
CA LEU A 11 11.99 -19.62 4.76
C LEU A 11 12.20 -19.68 3.24
N VAL A 12 13.26 -20.35 2.77
CA VAL A 12 13.51 -20.54 1.33
C VAL A 12 12.47 -21.48 0.73
N THR A 13 12.14 -22.58 1.41
CA THR A 13 11.10 -23.52 0.98
C THR A 13 9.71 -22.86 0.96
N ALA A 14 9.38 -22.04 1.97
CA ALA A 14 8.12 -21.29 1.97
C ALA A 14 8.06 -20.19 0.88
N ALA A 15 9.22 -19.66 0.45
CA ALA A 15 9.30 -18.72 -0.66
C ALA A 15 9.17 -19.41 -2.03
N GLU A 16 9.71 -20.62 -2.18
CA GLU A 16 9.56 -21.46 -3.37
C GLU A 16 8.10 -21.94 -3.56
N GLU A 17 7.39 -22.26 -2.47
CA GLU A 17 5.95 -22.56 -2.51
C GLU A 17 5.08 -21.32 -2.84
N LYS A 18 5.49 -20.11 -2.42
CA LYS A 18 4.77 -18.85 -2.76
C LYS A 18 4.88 -18.48 -4.26
N GLU A 19 5.91 -18.95 -4.96
CA GLU A 19 6.04 -18.76 -6.42
C GLU A 19 5.02 -19.58 -7.23
N GLU A 20 4.50 -20.66 -6.65
CA GLU A 20 3.49 -21.55 -7.27
C GLU A 20 2.04 -21.03 -7.10
N ILE A 21 1.82 -20.02 -6.24
CA ILE A 21 0.49 -19.45 -5.95
C ILE A 21 0.07 -18.41 -7.01
N VAL A 22 0.99 -17.97 -7.90
CA VAL A 22 0.58 -17.36 -9.17
C VAL A 22 0.13 -18.50 -10.07
N ASN A 23 -1.10 -18.94 -9.86
CA ASN A 23 -1.71 -20.07 -10.56
C ASN A 23 -1.60 -19.81 -12.08
N LYS A 24 -0.68 -20.53 -12.74
CA LYS A 24 -0.44 -20.40 -14.19
C LYS A 24 -1.73 -20.60 -15.00
N GLU A 25 -2.71 -21.30 -14.44
CA GLU A 25 -4.05 -21.48 -15.00
C GLU A 25 -4.87 -20.16 -14.98
N TYR A 26 -4.79 -19.39 -13.88
CA TYR A 26 -5.45 -18.08 -13.72
C TYR A 26 -4.84 -17.03 -14.64
N VAL A 27 -3.51 -16.98 -14.71
CA VAL A 27 -2.81 -16.10 -15.65
C VAL A 27 -3.13 -16.47 -17.10
N LYS A 28 -3.19 -17.78 -17.43
CA LYS A 28 -3.58 -18.23 -18.77
C LYS A 28 -5.02 -17.90 -19.14
N THR A 29 -5.96 -17.97 -18.19
CA THR A 29 -7.37 -17.68 -18.46
C THR A 29 -7.67 -16.19 -18.57
N GLU A 30 -6.97 -15.34 -17.82
CA GLU A 30 -7.09 -13.89 -17.96
C GLU A 30 -6.36 -13.37 -19.21
N VAL A 31 -5.16 -13.89 -19.51
CA VAL A 31 -4.44 -13.53 -20.75
C VAL A 31 -5.18 -14.02 -22.00
N ALA A 32 -5.93 -15.13 -21.92
CA ALA A 32 -6.75 -15.63 -23.03
C ALA A 32 -8.04 -14.83 -23.29
N LYS A 33 -8.42 -13.91 -22.39
CA LYS A 33 -9.57 -13.01 -22.56
C LYS A 33 -9.19 -11.66 -23.17
N ILE A 34 -7.89 -11.33 -23.21
CA ILE A 34 -7.39 -10.12 -23.85
C ILE A 34 -7.56 -10.29 -25.35
N ASP A 35 -8.38 -9.44 -25.96
CA ASP A 35 -8.51 -9.39 -27.41
C ASP A 35 -7.54 -8.36 -28.04
N ASP A 36 -7.38 -8.43 -29.36
CA ASP A 36 -6.51 -7.51 -30.09
C ASP A 36 -6.96 -6.03 -29.98
N ASP A 37 -8.24 -5.78 -29.67
CA ASP A 37 -8.79 -4.43 -29.49
C ASP A 37 -8.41 -3.86 -28.10
N ASP A 38 -8.34 -4.68 -27.05
CA ASP A 38 -7.82 -4.31 -25.71
C ASP A 38 -6.32 -3.98 -25.76
N VAL A 39 -5.56 -4.75 -26.54
CA VAL A 39 -4.14 -4.47 -26.81
C VAL A 39 -3.99 -3.13 -27.53
N LYS A 40 -4.83 -2.87 -28.53
CA LYS A 40 -4.81 -1.63 -29.31
C LYS A 40 -5.24 -0.41 -28.50
N LEU A 41 -6.26 -0.53 -27.65
CA LEU A 41 -6.68 0.50 -26.69
C LEU A 41 -5.54 0.92 -25.76
N THR A 42 -4.75 -0.05 -25.31
CA THR A 42 -3.57 0.19 -24.46
C THR A 42 -2.42 0.85 -25.24
N MET A 43 -2.23 0.47 -26.51
CA MET A 43 -1.22 1.07 -27.39
C MET A 43 -1.60 2.50 -27.81
N ASP A 44 -2.88 2.79 -28.05
CA ASP A 44 -3.36 4.13 -28.39
C ASP A 44 -3.33 5.08 -27.18
N SER A 45 -3.40 4.54 -25.96
CA SER A 45 -3.29 5.29 -24.70
C SER A 45 -1.85 5.33 -24.13
N GLN A 46 -0.86 4.79 -24.85
CA GLN A 46 0.53 4.69 -24.36
C GLN A 46 1.15 6.05 -24.01
N GLU A 47 0.79 7.11 -24.73
CA GLU A 47 1.32 8.45 -24.51
C GLU A 47 0.85 9.02 -23.16
N GLU A 48 -0.45 8.86 -22.84
CA GLU A 48 -1.05 9.32 -21.58
C GLU A 48 -0.57 8.50 -20.37
N ILE A 49 -0.42 7.18 -20.55
CA ILE A 49 0.12 6.27 -19.52
C ILE A 49 1.61 6.56 -19.30
N SER A 50 2.37 6.78 -20.37
CA SER A 50 3.79 7.14 -20.27
C SER A 50 3.96 8.50 -19.63
N GLU A 51 3.16 9.51 -19.97
CA GLU A 51 3.21 10.81 -19.29
C GLU A 51 2.86 10.68 -17.81
N THR A 52 1.82 9.93 -17.45
CA THR A 52 1.42 9.76 -16.04
C THR A 52 2.47 9.01 -15.21
N ILE A 53 3.14 8.02 -15.80
CA ILE A 53 4.21 7.23 -15.15
C ILE A 53 5.55 7.99 -15.14
N LEU A 54 5.89 8.71 -16.21
CA LEU A 54 7.13 9.48 -16.35
C LEU A 54 7.06 10.85 -15.69
N ASN A 55 5.86 11.35 -15.38
CA ASN A 55 5.71 12.59 -14.65
C ASN A 55 6.15 12.38 -13.20
N SER A 56 7.45 12.64 -12.98
CA SER A 56 8.13 12.64 -11.69
C SER A 56 7.33 13.36 -10.60
N ASN A 57 6.48 14.33 -10.95
CA ASN A 57 5.62 15.04 -10.01
C ASN A 57 4.56 14.14 -9.35
N VAL A 58 3.97 13.17 -10.08
CA VAL A 58 2.98 12.24 -9.53
C VAL A 58 3.65 11.26 -8.57
N LEU A 59 4.75 10.63 -9.01
CA LEU A 59 5.55 9.75 -8.17
C LEU A 59 6.10 10.49 -6.94
N LYS A 60 6.55 11.74 -7.11
CA LYS A 60 6.98 12.60 -6.01
C LYS A 60 5.84 12.83 -5.01
N LYS A 61 4.63 13.19 -5.46
CA LYS A 61 3.47 13.38 -4.58
C LYS A 61 3.17 12.14 -3.73
N TYR A 62 3.16 10.95 -4.34
CA TYR A 62 2.93 9.70 -3.60
C TYR A 62 4.07 9.37 -2.64
N SER A 63 5.32 9.61 -3.04
CA SER A 63 6.50 9.44 -2.18
C SER A 63 6.44 10.38 -0.96
N GLU A 64 6.15 11.66 -1.17
CA GLU A 64 6.02 12.63 -0.08
C GLU A 64 4.87 12.26 0.86
N LEU A 65 3.72 11.84 0.32
CA LEU A 65 2.61 11.34 1.15
C LEU A 65 3.05 10.13 1.98
N GLY A 66 3.76 9.17 1.39
CA GLY A 66 4.30 8.01 2.10
C GLY A 66 5.20 8.39 3.27
N LYS A 67 6.11 9.36 3.08
CA LYS A 67 6.97 9.88 4.16
C LYS A 67 6.15 10.50 5.29
N VAL A 68 5.15 11.32 4.96
CA VAL A 68 4.26 11.96 5.95
C VAL A 68 3.55 10.91 6.80
N LEU A 69 2.94 9.90 6.16
CA LEU A 69 2.22 8.84 6.84
C LEU A 69 3.15 8.00 7.75
N PHE A 70 4.34 7.67 7.26
CA PHE A 70 5.33 6.94 8.05
C PHE A 70 5.85 7.76 9.23
N GLY A 71 6.12 9.05 9.01
CA GLY A 71 6.49 10.00 10.05
C GLY A 71 5.45 10.07 11.16
N MET A 72 4.16 10.16 10.80
CA MET A 72 3.06 10.19 11.76
C MET A 72 3.05 8.95 12.64
N MET A 73 3.21 7.75 12.05
CA MET A 73 3.32 6.50 12.84
C MET A 73 4.52 6.50 13.78
N LYS A 74 5.68 7.00 13.31
CA LYS A 74 6.91 7.08 14.10
C LYS A 74 6.75 7.99 15.31
N ASP A 75 6.14 9.16 15.13
CA ASP A 75 5.94 10.15 16.18
C ASP A 75 4.81 9.78 17.14
N TYR A 76 3.77 9.10 16.63
CA TYR A 76 2.76 8.44 17.47
C TYR A 76 3.39 7.37 18.37
N ARG A 77 4.23 6.49 17.82
CA ARG A 77 4.91 5.43 18.58
C ARG A 77 5.88 5.99 19.63
N LYS A 78 6.53 7.12 19.35
CA LYS A 78 7.38 7.83 20.32
C LYS A 78 6.59 8.55 21.41
N GLY A 79 5.27 8.70 21.25
CA GLY A 79 4.41 9.45 22.16
C GLY A 79 4.53 10.97 22.05
N VAL A 80 5.24 11.49 21.04
CA VAL A 80 5.39 12.94 20.83
C VAL A 80 4.21 13.56 20.08
N TYR A 81 3.48 12.74 19.31
CA TYR A 81 2.24 13.13 18.64
C TYR A 81 1.12 12.12 18.93
N ASN A 82 0.32 12.39 19.96
CA ASN A 82 -0.74 11.49 20.46
C ASN A 82 -2.16 12.09 20.31
N LYS A 83 -2.30 13.20 19.58
CA LYS A 83 -3.58 13.91 19.36
C LYS A 83 -4.45 13.27 18.27
N VAL A 84 -3.94 12.23 17.60
CA VAL A 84 -4.59 11.56 16.48
C VAL A 84 -5.38 10.34 16.95
N PRO A 85 -6.59 10.08 16.39
CA PRO A 85 -7.34 8.87 16.68
C PRO A 85 -6.54 7.60 16.36
N TRP A 86 -6.65 6.58 17.21
CA TRP A 86 -6.03 5.26 16.96
C TRP A 86 -6.42 4.68 15.58
N PHE A 87 -7.68 4.89 15.17
CA PHE A 87 -8.19 4.43 13.88
C PHE A 87 -7.35 4.94 12.70
N THR A 88 -6.82 6.16 12.80
CA THR A 88 -5.97 6.76 11.77
C THR A 88 -4.64 6.03 11.64
N ILE A 89 -4.01 5.72 12.77
CA ILE A 89 -2.77 4.93 12.80
C ILE A 89 -3.02 3.52 12.24
N ALA A 90 -4.14 2.88 12.61
CA ALA A 90 -4.52 1.58 12.08
C ALA A 90 -4.73 1.61 10.55
N THR A 91 -5.40 2.65 10.04
CA THR A 91 -5.64 2.86 8.60
C THR A 91 -4.33 3.04 7.83
N ILE A 92 -3.39 3.82 8.38
CA ILE A 92 -2.07 4.02 7.77
C ILE A 92 -1.29 2.70 7.75
N ALA A 93 -1.26 1.97 8.87
CA ALA A 93 -0.58 0.69 8.96
C ALA A 93 -1.15 -0.34 7.96
N PHE A 94 -2.48 -0.42 7.87
CA PHE A 94 -3.18 -1.28 6.91
C PHE A 94 -2.82 -0.93 5.46
N SER A 95 -2.81 0.37 5.14
CA SER A 95 -2.40 0.88 3.82
C SER A 95 -1.00 0.41 3.42
N PHE A 96 -0.03 0.50 4.33
CA PHE A 96 1.34 0.06 4.04
C PHE A 96 1.47 -1.47 3.93
N LEU A 97 0.78 -2.22 4.79
CA LEU A 97 0.77 -3.67 4.70
C LEU A 97 0.20 -4.12 3.34
N TYR A 98 -0.87 -3.47 2.86
CA TYR A 98 -1.48 -3.78 1.57
C TYR A 98 -0.51 -3.56 0.40
N ILE A 99 0.28 -2.48 0.45
CA ILE A 99 1.33 -2.22 -0.55
C ILE A 99 2.42 -3.31 -0.54
N LEU A 100 2.81 -3.78 0.66
CA LEU A 100 3.87 -4.79 0.80
C LEU A 100 3.43 -6.18 0.35
N ASN A 101 2.18 -6.55 0.63
CA ASN A 101 1.61 -7.79 0.14
C ASN A 101 0.08 -7.66 -0.02
N PRO A 102 -0.41 -7.34 -1.23
CA PRO A 102 -1.84 -7.15 -1.47
C PRO A 102 -2.65 -8.44 -1.25
N PHE A 103 -2.02 -9.61 -1.32
CA PHE A 103 -2.68 -10.91 -1.21
C PHE A 103 -2.64 -11.53 0.21
N ASP A 104 -1.80 -11.04 1.15
CA ASP A 104 -1.69 -11.61 2.52
C ASP A 104 -2.74 -11.09 3.51
N ILE A 105 -3.44 -10.00 3.21
CA ILE A 105 -4.38 -9.34 4.15
C ILE A 105 -5.82 -9.82 3.97
N ILE A 106 -6.06 -10.62 2.93
CA ILE A 106 -7.31 -11.34 2.68
C ILE A 106 -7.27 -12.81 3.20
N PRO A 107 -6.78 -13.16 4.41
CA PRO A 107 -7.05 -14.46 4.99
C PRO A 107 -8.27 -14.35 5.92
N ASP A 108 -9.44 -14.72 5.40
CA ASP A 108 -10.62 -15.22 6.14
C ASP A 108 -11.08 -14.48 7.42
N PHE A 109 -10.78 -13.18 7.61
CA PHE A 109 -10.86 -12.59 8.96
C PHE A 109 -12.22 -12.01 9.39
N ILE A 110 -13.24 -11.90 8.52
CA ILE A 110 -14.55 -11.40 8.98
C ILE A 110 -15.74 -12.16 8.38
N PRO A 111 -16.16 -13.26 9.03
CA PRO A 111 -17.46 -13.85 8.80
C PRO A 111 -18.56 -12.80 9.06
N GLY A 112 -19.30 -12.38 8.02
CA GLY A 112 -20.44 -11.46 8.13
C GLY A 112 -20.25 -10.03 7.59
N LEU A 113 -19.06 -9.66 7.10
CA LEU A 113 -18.81 -8.38 6.38
C LEU A 113 -18.59 -8.56 4.87
N GLY A 114 -18.91 -9.73 4.32
CA GLY A 114 -18.57 -10.10 2.95
C GLY A 114 -19.43 -9.43 1.89
N TYR A 115 -19.39 -8.09 1.75
CA TYR A 115 -19.81 -7.32 0.56
C TYR A 115 -19.21 -5.90 0.49
N ILE A 116 -18.48 -5.43 1.52
CA ILE A 116 -17.88 -4.10 1.44
C ILE A 116 -16.55 -4.23 0.68
N ASP A 117 -16.58 -3.84 -0.59
CA ASP A 117 -15.44 -3.79 -1.49
C ASP A 117 -14.19 -3.20 -0.80
N ASP A 118 -13.10 -3.95 -0.70
CA ASP A 118 -11.90 -3.60 0.09
C ASP A 118 -11.25 -2.29 -0.38
N PHE A 119 -11.38 -1.99 -1.67
CA PHE A 119 -10.95 -0.73 -2.25
C PHE A 119 -11.83 0.46 -1.79
N ALA A 120 -13.13 0.23 -1.59
CA ALA A 120 -14.03 1.24 -1.05
C ALA A 120 -13.65 1.57 0.40
N ILE A 121 -13.44 0.58 1.27
CA ILE A 121 -13.01 0.82 2.66
C ILE A 121 -11.69 1.58 2.70
N PHE A 122 -10.72 1.18 1.86
CA PHE A 122 -9.45 1.89 1.76
C PHE A 122 -9.62 3.34 1.31
N THR A 123 -10.34 3.58 0.21
CA THR A 123 -10.56 4.95 -0.31
C THR A 123 -11.38 5.81 0.65
N PHE A 124 -12.37 5.24 1.33
CA PHE A 124 -13.11 5.92 2.39
C PHE A 124 -12.23 6.18 3.62
N GLY A 125 -11.38 5.22 4.01
CA GLY A 125 -10.45 5.35 5.13
C GLY A 125 -9.45 6.48 4.92
N ILE A 126 -8.83 6.57 3.74
CA ILE A 126 -7.91 7.67 3.41
C ILE A 126 -8.61 9.03 3.42
N ARG A 127 -9.85 9.13 2.89
CA ARG A 127 -10.64 10.36 3.00
C ARG A 127 -10.96 10.72 4.45
N PHE A 128 -11.24 9.72 5.28
CA PHE A 128 -11.61 9.93 6.68
C PHE A 128 -10.44 10.47 7.50
N ILE A 129 -9.21 10.02 7.21
CA ILE A 129 -8.01 10.46 7.92
C ILE A 129 -7.36 11.71 7.32
N GLN A 130 -7.93 12.28 6.27
CA GLN A 130 -7.34 13.44 5.58
C GLN A 130 -7.15 14.63 6.52
N THR A 131 -8.15 14.91 7.37
CA THR A 131 -8.07 15.96 8.39
C THR A 131 -6.95 15.69 9.40
N ASP A 132 -6.76 14.43 9.81
CA ASP A 132 -5.70 14.06 10.74
C ASP A 132 -4.30 14.22 10.13
N ILE A 133 -4.15 13.93 8.85
CA ILE A 133 -2.92 14.17 8.08
C ILE A 133 -2.61 15.67 8.06
N HIS A 134 -3.61 16.52 7.78
CA HIS A 134 -3.44 17.97 7.82
C HIS A 134 -3.03 18.46 9.21
N ASN A 135 -3.71 18.01 10.27
CA ASN A 135 -3.37 18.38 11.65
C ASN A 135 -1.93 17.99 12.02
N TYR A 136 -1.46 16.83 11.55
CA TYR A 136 -0.08 16.39 11.78
C TYR A 136 0.93 17.23 11.00
N LEU A 137 0.63 17.60 9.76
CA LEU A 137 1.49 18.50 8.97
C LEU A 137 1.58 19.89 9.59
N ASP A 138 0.45 20.44 10.06
CA ASP A 138 0.43 21.73 10.75
C ASP A 138 1.28 21.67 12.02
N TRP A 139 1.12 20.61 12.83
CA TRP A 139 1.96 20.38 14.00
C TRP A 139 3.44 20.27 13.63
N LYS A 140 3.80 19.61 12.53
CA LYS A 140 5.19 19.52 12.06
C LYS A 140 5.76 20.88 11.71
N ILE A 141 5.01 21.69 10.98
CA ILE A 141 5.41 23.06 10.59
C ILE A 141 5.59 23.93 11.84
N GLU A 142 4.68 23.84 12.82
CA GLU A 142 4.80 24.54 14.10
C GLU A 142 6.07 24.17 14.88
N ASN A 143 6.57 22.93 14.72
CA ASN A 143 7.80 22.45 15.35
C ASN A 143 9.05 22.65 14.48
N GLY A 144 8.95 23.36 13.35
CA GLY A 144 10.07 23.70 12.48
C GLY A 144 10.48 22.62 11.48
N ASP A 145 9.68 21.55 11.33
CA ASP A 145 9.91 20.51 10.35
C ASP A 145 9.34 20.92 8.96
N THR A 146 9.96 20.40 7.90
CA THR A 146 9.47 20.53 6.51
C THR A 146 9.28 19.14 5.89
N ILE A 147 8.50 19.04 4.81
CA ILE A 147 8.29 17.76 4.10
C ILE A 147 9.61 17.12 3.65
N GLU A 148 10.63 17.94 3.37
CA GLU A 148 11.97 17.48 2.98
C GLU A 148 12.72 16.76 4.12
N ASN A 149 12.35 17.01 5.38
CA ASN A 149 13.02 16.53 6.58
C ASN A 149 12.19 15.48 7.38
N LEU A 150 11.03 15.06 6.85
CA LEU A 150 10.18 13.99 7.40
C LEU A 150 10.74 12.59 7.10
#